data_AF-A0A0H5CSP6-F1
#
_entry.id   AF-A0A0H5CSP6-F1
#
_cell.length_a   1.000
_cell.length_b   1.000
_cell.length_c   1.000
_cell.angle_alpha   90.00
_cell.angle_beta   90.00
_cell.angle_gamma   90.00
#
_symmetry.space_group_name_H-M   'P 1'
#
loop_
_entity.id
_entity.type
_entity.pdbx_description
1 polymer ?
#
loop_
_entity_poly.entity_id
_entity_poly.type
_entity_poly.pdbx_seq_one_letter_code
_entity_poly.pdbx_strand_id
1 'polypeptide(L)'
;MSVQDVIAGLTPVVEGSEALRGQLMVAAGQFDQAQAVLARATSGSSNPHPPRAVAALEQVRESVSHTLGLLAGMENYLAMYMRGLTDPGVVAGLAAREAEGASNGSERDWKLGYDPASQRYRRGETVTARRVEDERRTVLVRSTRKKGPDWIGPDGKTYDAVGPFAGKYFDRQWEIFQGRIVDHMTKADWVPVDVSQFTPEQIARVREFIGPLGPRVFTVGE
;
A
#
# COMPACT_ATOMS: atom_id res chain seq x y z
N MET A 1 -6.07 -31.09 12.34
CA MET A 1 -5.19 -29.97 12.71
C MET A 1 -6.05 -28.99 13.50
N SER A 2 -5.71 -28.80 14.77
CA SER A 2 -6.43 -27.89 15.67
C SER A 2 -6.06 -26.44 15.39
N VAL A 3 -6.90 -25.49 15.82
CA VAL A 3 -6.56 -24.05 15.78
C VAL A 3 -5.28 -23.78 16.57
N GLN A 4 -5.05 -24.49 17.68
CA GLN A 4 -3.80 -24.38 18.45
C GLN A 4 -2.58 -24.87 17.67
N ASP A 5 -2.73 -25.91 16.83
CA ASP A 5 -1.64 -26.41 15.98
C ASP A 5 -1.27 -25.39 14.91
N VAL A 6 -2.25 -24.69 14.33
CA VAL A 6 -2.03 -23.60 13.36
C VAL A 6 -1.34 -22.41 14.01
N ILE A 7 -1.81 -21.99 15.20
CA ILE A 7 -1.20 -20.89 15.96
C ILE A 7 0.25 -21.24 16.32
N ALA A 8 0.50 -22.42 16.86
CA ALA A 8 1.84 -22.88 17.21
C ALA A 8 2.78 -22.96 15.99
N GLY A 9 2.25 -23.32 14.82
CA GLY A 9 3.01 -23.31 13.56
C GLY A 9 3.33 -21.91 13.02
N LEU A 10 2.51 -20.90 13.33
CA LEU A 10 2.69 -19.53 12.85
C LEU A 10 3.55 -18.66 13.79
N THR A 11 3.63 -18.97 15.08
CA THR A 11 4.44 -18.20 16.05
C THR A 11 5.91 -18.04 15.62
N PRO A 12 6.64 -19.09 15.21
CA PRO A 12 8.04 -18.93 14.78
C PRO A 12 8.20 -18.07 13.52
N VAL A 13 7.17 -18.02 12.66
CA VAL A 13 7.17 -17.18 11.46
C VAL A 13 7.06 -15.71 11.83
N VAL A 14 6.21 -15.37 12.81
CA VAL A 14 6.06 -14.01 13.33
C VAL A 14 7.33 -13.55 14.03
N GLU A 15 7.90 -14.38 14.91
CA GLU A 15 9.17 -14.08 15.59
C GLU A 15 10.32 -13.89 14.59
N GLY A 16 10.37 -14.75 13.56
CA GLY A 16 11.35 -14.64 12.48
C GLY A 16 11.20 -13.35 11.66
N SER A 17 9.96 -12.92 11.38
CA SER A 17 9.72 -11.65 10.67
C SER A 17 10.10 -10.43 11.50
N GLU A 18 9.82 -10.45 12.80
CA GLU A 18 10.21 -9.36 13.71
C GLU A 18 11.75 -9.26 13.82
N ALA A 19 12.44 -10.39 13.94
CA ALA A 19 13.90 -10.44 13.96
C ALA A 19 14.50 -9.90 12.65
N LEU A 20 13.95 -10.31 11.50
CA LEU A 20 14.38 -9.82 10.19
C LEU A 20 14.12 -8.32 10.03
N ARG A 21 12.97 -7.82 10.50
CA ARG A 21 12.70 -6.38 10.56
C ARG A 21 13.76 -5.65 11.37
N GLY A 22 14.10 -6.16 12.55
CA GLY A 22 15.14 -5.57 13.40
C GLY A 22 16.49 -5.46 12.67
N GLN A 23 16.91 -6.52 11.97
CA GLN A 23 18.12 -6.52 11.16
C GLN A 23 18.07 -5.50 10.01
N LEU A 24 16.93 -5.41 9.32
CA LEU A 24 16.73 -4.44 8.23
C LEU A 24 16.73 -3.00 8.74
N MET A 25 16.18 -2.73 9.92
CA MET A 25 16.25 -1.40 10.55
C MET A 25 17.68 -1.00 10.90
N VAL A 26 18.48 -1.94 11.43
CA VAL A 26 19.91 -1.70 11.69
C VAL A 26 20.65 -1.42 10.38
N ALA A 27 20.40 -2.21 9.34
CA ALA A 27 21.00 -2.00 8.03
C ALA A 27 20.62 -0.63 7.45
N ALA A 28 19.35 -0.22 7.52
CA ALA A 28 18.90 1.10 7.10
C ALA A 28 19.66 2.23 7.82
N GLY A 29 19.84 2.12 9.14
CA GLY A 29 20.61 3.09 9.92
C GLY A 29 22.08 3.17 9.52
N GLN A 30 22.70 2.02 9.20
CA GLN A 30 24.08 1.98 8.68
C GLN A 30 24.18 2.65 7.30
N PHE A 31 23.17 2.50 6.44
CA PHE A 31 23.11 3.18 5.14
C PHE A 31 23.00 4.69 5.28
N ASP A 32 22.14 5.19 6.18
CA ASP A 32 22.01 6.63 6.43
C ASP A 32 23.33 7.22 6.96
N GLN A 33 24.04 6.50 7.84
CA GLN A 33 25.38 6.90 8.30
C GLN A 33 26.40 6.93 7.16
N ALA A 34 26.41 5.92 6.29
CA ALA A 34 27.29 5.86 5.13
C ALA A 34 27.03 7.02 4.16
N GLN A 35 25.76 7.35 3.88
CA GLN A 35 25.40 8.52 3.08
C GLN A 35 25.90 9.83 3.72
N ALA A 36 25.75 9.98 5.04
CA ALA A 36 26.21 11.18 5.75
C ALA A 36 27.74 11.32 5.77
N VAL A 37 28.48 10.21 5.84
CA VAL A 37 29.95 10.22 5.72
C VAL A 37 30.37 10.58 4.30
N LEU A 38 29.73 9.97 3.29
CA LEU A 38 30.01 10.26 1.88
C LEU A 38 29.75 11.72 1.53
N ALA A 39 28.60 12.27 1.95
CA ALA A 39 28.24 13.67 1.73
C ALA A 39 29.29 14.63 2.33
N ARG A 40 29.74 14.36 3.57
CA ARG A 40 30.79 15.14 4.24
C ARG A 40 32.14 15.04 3.53
N ALA A 41 32.53 13.85 3.10
CA ALA A 41 33.79 13.65 2.36
C ALA A 41 33.80 14.38 1.00
N THR A 42 32.63 14.57 0.38
CA THR A 42 32.50 15.24 -0.92
C THR A 42 32.32 16.76 -0.85
N SER A 43 31.95 17.30 0.32
CA SER A 43 31.77 18.73 0.54
C SER A 43 33.10 19.47 0.36
N GLY A 44 33.31 20.10 -0.79
CA GLY A 44 34.52 20.87 -1.12
C GLY A 44 35.57 20.12 -1.95
N SER A 45 35.30 18.88 -2.35
CA SER A 45 36.15 18.15 -3.29
C SER A 45 35.95 18.69 -4.71
N SER A 46 37.05 19.00 -5.42
CA SER A 46 37.04 19.34 -6.85
C SER A 46 36.72 18.13 -7.75
N ASN A 47 36.63 16.94 -7.16
CA ASN A 47 36.29 15.69 -7.84
C ASN A 47 35.03 15.11 -7.18
N PRO A 48 33.82 15.51 -7.63
CA PRO A 48 32.58 14.95 -7.08
C PRO A 48 32.56 13.45 -7.37
N HIS A 49 32.28 12.63 -6.36
CA HIS A 49 32.11 11.19 -6.55
C HIS A 49 31.10 10.90 -7.67
N PRO A 50 31.29 9.82 -8.45
CA PRO A 50 30.45 9.55 -9.60
C PRO A 50 28.99 9.39 -9.15
N PRO A 51 28.03 10.04 -9.81
CA PRO A 51 26.58 9.96 -9.54
C PRO A 51 26.04 8.54 -9.30
N ARG A 52 26.75 7.52 -9.80
CA ARG A 52 26.48 6.10 -9.61
C ARG A 52 26.54 5.63 -8.15
N ALA A 53 27.46 6.14 -7.33
CA ALA A 53 27.61 5.69 -5.94
C ALA A 53 26.43 6.18 -5.07
N VAL A 54 26.03 7.44 -5.25
CA VAL A 54 24.85 8.01 -4.58
C VAL A 54 23.58 7.29 -5.04
N ALA A 55 23.40 7.08 -6.35
CA ALA A 55 22.27 6.36 -6.91
C ALA A 55 22.17 4.91 -6.39
N ALA A 56 23.30 4.21 -6.23
CA ALA A 56 23.32 2.86 -5.67
C ALA A 56 22.88 2.85 -4.20
N LEU A 57 23.32 3.81 -3.38
CA LEU A 57 22.88 3.94 -1.99
C LEU A 57 21.38 4.26 -1.88
N GLU A 58 20.86 5.12 -2.76
CA GLU A 58 19.42 5.40 -2.84
C GLU A 58 18.62 4.14 -3.21
N GLN A 59 19.07 3.38 -4.21
CA GLN A 59 18.42 2.14 -4.63
C GLN A 59 18.40 1.08 -3.51
N VAL A 60 19.48 0.96 -2.74
CA VAL A 60 19.51 0.06 -1.59
C VAL A 60 18.57 0.54 -0.48
N ARG A 61 18.55 1.84 -0.17
CA ARG A 61 17.62 2.42 0.81
C ARG A 61 16.15 2.19 0.42
N GLU A 62 15.82 2.38 -0.85
CA GLU A 62 14.48 2.08 -1.38
C GLU A 62 14.14 0.59 -1.23
N SER A 63 15.10 -0.30 -1.51
CA SER A 63 14.91 -1.74 -1.36
C SER A 63 14.71 -2.17 0.09
N VAL A 64 15.49 -1.62 1.03
CA VAL A 64 15.32 -1.90 2.47
C VAL A 64 13.97 -1.38 2.96
N SER A 65 13.60 -0.15 2.58
CA SER A 65 12.30 0.44 2.94
C SER A 65 11.13 -0.36 2.39
N HIS A 66 11.26 -0.86 1.16
CA HIS A 66 10.28 -1.74 0.55
C HIS A 66 10.13 -3.06 1.32
N THR A 67 11.25 -3.74 1.63
CA THR A 67 11.24 -4.99 2.40
C THR A 67 10.65 -4.81 3.80
N LEU A 68 10.96 -3.69 4.47
CA LEU A 68 10.36 -3.34 5.76
C LEU A 68 8.84 -3.15 5.65
N GLY A 69 8.37 -2.51 4.58
CA GLY A 69 6.96 -2.37 4.27
C GLY A 69 6.26 -3.71 4.05
N LEU A 70 6.87 -4.61 3.27
CA LEU A 70 6.35 -5.97 3.06
C LEU A 70 6.24 -6.75 4.36
N LEU A 71 7.28 -6.74 5.20
CA LEU A 71 7.26 -7.40 6.51
C LEU A 71 6.17 -6.82 7.40
N ALA A 72 5.96 -5.50 7.39
CA ALA A 72 4.85 -4.88 8.10
C ALA A 72 3.47 -5.31 7.57
N GLY A 73 3.32 -5.41 6.26
CA GLY A 73 2.10 -5.93 5.65
C GLY A 73 1.83 -7.37 6.09
N MET A 74 2.85 -8.23 6.02
CA MET A 74 2.78 -9.64 6.40
C MET A 74 2.44 -9.84 7.88
N GLU A 75 3.10 -9.14 8.79
CA GLU A 75 2.81 -9.22 10.24
C GLU A 75 1.38 -8.78 10.55
N ASN A 76 0.91 -7.68 9.94
CA ASN A 76 -0.46 -7.21 10.11
C ASN A 76 -1.48 -8.21 9.55
N TYR A 77 -1.18 -8.82 8.40
CA TYR A 77 -2.02 -9.86 7.80
C TYR A 77 -2.09 -11.10 8.69
N LEU A 78 -0.95 -11.57 9.18
CA LEU A 78 -0.87 -12.70 10.11
C LEU A 78 -1.59 -12.39 11.42
N ALA A 79 -1.44 -11.18 11.97
CA ALA A 79 -2.15 -10.76 13.18
C ALA A 79 -3.67 -10.71 12.96
N MET A 80 -4.13 -10.21 11.80
CA MET A 80 -5.55 -10.22 11.43
C MET A 80 -6.08 -11.66 11.34
N TYR A 81 -5.37 -12.53 10.65
CA TYR A 81 -5.76 -13.94 10.46
C TYR A 81 -5.77 -14.70 11.80
N MET A 82 -4.74 -14.54 12.62
CA MET A 82 -4.62 -15.15 13.94
C MET A 82 -5.74 -14.68 14.89
N ARG A 83 -6.08 -13.38 14.90
CA ARG A 83 -7.20 -12.87 15.70
C ARG A 83 -8.55 -13.47 15.30
N GLY A 84 -8.77 -13.65 14.00
CA GLY A 84 -9.99 -14.29 13.46
C GLY A 84 -10.11 -15.77 13.83
N LEU A 85 -8.99 -16.45 14.07
CA LEU A 85 -8.97 -17.86 14.49
C LEU A 85 -9.22 -18.06 15.99
N THR A 86 -8.91 -17.06 16.82
CA THR A 86 -8.95 -17.19 18.29
C THR A 86 -10.26 -16.75 18.95
N ASP A 87 -11.14 -16.00 18.28
CA ASP A 87 -12.36 -15.48 18.90
C ASP A 87 -13.53 -15.32 17.89
N PRO A 88 -14.55 -16.21 17.94
CA PRO A 88 -15.76 -16.09 17.11
C PRO A 88 -16.55 -14.80 17.37
N GLY A 89 -16.46 -14.21 18.57
CA GLY A 89 -17.10 -12.96 18.94
C GLY A 89 -16.39 -11.71 18.38
N VAL A 90 -15.11 -11.82 18.02
CA VAL A 90 -14.35 -10.74 17.38
C VAL A 90 -14.75 -10.54 15.92
N VAL A 91 -15.25 -11.56 15.22
CA VAL A 91 -15.83 -11.38 13.87
C VAL A 91 -17.10 -10.51 13.93
N ALA A 92 -17.93 -10.71 14.96
CA ALA A 92 -19.11 -9.87 15.22
C ALA A 92 -18.74 -8.49 15.80
N GLY A 93 -17.68 -8.43 16.63
CA GLY A 93 -17.19 -7.20 17.25
C GLY A 93 -16.32 -6.31 16.34
N LEU A 94 -15.70 -6.86 15.30
CA LEU A 94 -14.96 -6.09 14.28
C LEU A 94 -15.93 -5.33 13.37
N ALA A 95 -17.06 -5.93 13.00
CA ALA A 95 -18.16 -5.23 12.32
C ALA A 95 -18.74 -4.08 13.20
N ALA A 96 -18.72 -4.23 14.52
CA ALA A 96 -19.15 -3.18 15.45
C ALA A 96 -18.06 -2.11 15.70
N ARG A 97 -16.77 -2.46 15.68
CA ARG A 97 -15.64 -1.53 15.84
C ARG A 97 -15.31 -0.74 14.57
N GLU A 98 -15.69 -1.23 13.39
CA GLU A 98 -15.76 -0.46 12.15
C GLU A 98 -16.69 0.76 12.25
N ALA A 99 -17.70 0.71 13.12
CA ALA A 99 -18.64 1.82 13.33
C ALA A 99 -18.14 2.88 14.34
N GLU A 100 -17.27 2.54 15.29
CA GLU A 100 -16.83 3.44 16.37
C GLU A 100 -15.42 4.05 16.18
N GLY A 101 -14.57 3.49 15.32
CA GLY A 101 -13.20 3.97 15.07
C GLY A 101 -13.07 5.24 14.22
N ALA A 102 -14.18 5.86 13.80
CA ALA A 102 -14.21 6.91 12.79
C ALA A 102 -13.70 8.30 13.22
N SER A 103 -13.22 8.50 14.45
CA SER A 103 -12.94 9.84 14.99
C SER A 103 -11.47 10.20 15.27
N ASN A 104 -10.52 9.26 15.19
CA ASN A 104 -9.08 9.56 15.24
C ASN A 104 -8.32 8.61 14.31
N GLY A 105 -7.94 9.11 13.13
CA GLY A 105 -7.23 8.31 12.13
C GLY A 105 -5.96 7.72 12.71
N SER A 106 -5.83 6.39 12.66
CA SER A 106 -4.64 5.71 13.16
C SER A 106 -3.39 6.18 12.38
N GLU A 107 -2.20 6.07 12.96
CA GLU A 107 -0.95 6.36 12.24
C GLU A 107 -0.86 5.61 10.89
N ARG A 108 -1.45 4.41 10.84
CA ARG A 108 -1.59 3.61 9.64
C ARG A 108 -2.48 4.28 8.59
N ASP A 109 -3.63 4.81 8.99
CA ASP A 109 -4.55 5.52 8.09
C ASP A 109 -3.92 6.77 7.51
N TRP A 110 -3.18 7.50 8.34
CA TRP A 110 -2.39 8.64 7.89
C TRP A 110 -1.36 8.22 6.83
N LYS A 111 -0.59 7.15 7.09
CA LYS A 111 0.39 6.61 6.14
C LYS A 111 -0.27 6.18 4.83
N LEU A 112 -1.41 5.48 4.91
CA LEU A 112 -2.17 5.05 3.73
C LEU A 112 -2.70 6.20 2.88
N GLY A 113 -2.88 7.40 3.43
CA GLY A 113 -3.32 8.59 2.70
C GLY A 113 -2.21 9.59 2.40
N TYR A 114 -0.99 9.39 2.88
CA TYR A 114 0.11 10.32 2.66
C TYR A 114 0.75 10.08 1.30
N ASP A 115 0.73 11.10 0.44
CA ASP A 115 1.40 11.09 -0.87
C ASP A 115 2.85 11.61 -0.72
N PRO A 116 3.88 10.76 -0.90
CA PRO A 116 5.28 11.17 -0.77
C PRO A 116 5.72 12.19 -1.84
N ALA A 117 5.06 12.21 -2.99
CA ALA A 117 5.42 13.09 -4.10
C ALA A 117 5.00 14.54 -3.82
N SER A 118 3.77 14.72 -3.32
CA SER A 118 3.24 16.05 -2.96
C SER A 118 3.44 16.43 -1.48
N GLN A 119 3.90 15.49 -0.65
CA GLN A 119 4.06 15.62 0.79
C GLN A 119 2.76 16.00 1.51
N ARG A 120 1.61 15.57 0.98
CA ARG A 120 0.27 15.92 1.48
C ARG A 120 -0.51 14.68 1.85
N TYR A 121 -1.26 14.78 2.95
CA TYR A 121 -2.25 13.79 3.31
C TYR A 121 -3.53 13.98 2.48
N ARG A 122 -4.02 12.89 1.89
CA ARG A 122 -5.23 12.81 1.08
C ARG A 122 -6.14 11.76 1.68
N ARG A 123 -7.15 12.23 2.44
CA ARG A 123 -8.14 11.35 3.07
C ARG A 123 -8.82 10.40 2.07
N GLY A 124 -9.06 10.85 0.83
CA GLY A 124 -9.64 10.02 -0.22
C GLY A 124 -8.81 8.79 -0.55
N GLU A 125 -7.47 8.90 -0.51
CA GLU A 125 -6.58 7.77 -0.76
C GLU A 125 -6.59 6.78 0.40
N THR A 126 -6.69 7.24 1.66
CA THR A 126 -6.90 6.34 2.80
C THR A 126 -8.17 5.52 2.66
N VAL A 127 -9.29 6.17 2.33
CA VAL A 127 -10.59 5.50 2.18
C VAL A 127 -10.55 4.50 1.02
N THR A 128 -9.94 4.89 -0.10
CA THR A 128 -9.77 4.00 -1.26
C THR A 128 -8.91 2.79 -0.89
N ALA A 129 -7.78 2.99 -0.22
CA ALA A 129 -6.90 1.92 0.23
C ALA A 129 -7.64 0.91 1.11
N ARG A 130 -8.48 1.37 2.05
CA ARG A 130 -9.30 0.50 2.90
C ARG A 130 -10.27 -0.36 2.08
N ARG A 131 -10.96 0.23 1.11
CA ARG A 131 -11.85 -0.54 0.23
C ARG A 131 -11.11 -1.60 -0.58
N VAL A 132 -9.87 -1.31 -1.00
CA VAL A 132 -9.02 -2.28 -1.69
C VAL A 132 -8.61 -3.42 -0.74
N GLU A 133 -8.26 -3.09 0.50
CA GLU A 133 -7.97 -4.07 1.55
C GLU A 133 -9.15 -5.01 1.79
N ASP A 134 -10.37 -4.46 1.89
CA ASP A 134 -11.59 -5.22 2.10
C ASP A 134 -11.91 -6.12 0.90
N GLU A 135 -11.91 -5.56 -0.32
CA GLU A 135 -12.22 -6.26 -1.57
C GLU A 135 -11.25 -7.42 -1.83
N ARG A 136 -9.95 -7.19 -1.61
CA ARG A 136 -8.91 -8.19 -1.89
C ARG A 136 -8.51 -9.00 -0.67
N ARG A 137 -9.09 -8.73 0.49
CA ARG A 137 -8.71 -9.30 1.79
C ARG A 137 -7.20 -9.23 2.01
N THR A 138 -6.63 -8.06 1.74
CA THR A 138 -5.19 -7.79 1.79
C THR A 138 -4.87 -6.65 2.75
N VAL A 139 -3.59 -6.40 2.98
CA VAL A 139 -3.09 -5.30 3.81
C VAL A 139 -2.14 -4.48 2.97
N LEU A 140 -2.50 -3.24 2.69
CA LEU A 140 -1.67 -2.34 1.90
C LEU A 140 -0.70 -1.58 2.78
N VAL A 141 0.45 -1.26 2.20
CA VAL A 141 1.41 -0.30 2.71
C VAL A 141 1.64 0.76 1.65
N ARG A 142 1.70 2.03 2.07
CA ARG A 142 1.99 3.15 1.18
C ARG A 142 3.36 2.96 0.51
N SER A 143 3.40 3.09 -0.81
CA SER A 143 4.65 3.09 -1.57
C SER A 143 5.52 4.26 -1.14
N THR A 144 6.82 4.03 -0.99
CA THR A 144 7.81 5.09 -0.68
C THR A 144 8.31 5.82 -1.91
N ARG A 145 7.97 5.33 -3.12
CA ARG A 145 8.45 5.89 -4.38
C ARG A 145 7.76 7.23 -4.65
N LYS A 146 8.53 8.27 -4.99
CA LYS A 146 7.98 9.58 -5.40
C LYS A 146 7.21 9.52 -6.72
N LYS A 147 7.52 8.54 -7.56
CA LYS A 147 6.80 8.25 -8.81
C LYS A 147 6.60 6.75 -8.88
N GLY A 148 5.36 6.30 -9.00
CA GLY A 148 5.05 4.88 -9.03
C GLY A 148 3.67 4.59 -8.45
N PRO A 149 3.43 3.34 -8.03
CA PRO A 149 2.15 2.92 -7.50
C PRO A 149 1.85 3.60 -6.17
N ASP A 150 0.58 3.74 -5.85
CA ASP A 150 0.11 4.24 -4.57
C ASP A 150 0.51 3.32 -3.41
N TRP A 151 0.26 2.00 -3.55
CA TRP A 151 0.46 1.04 -2.47
C TRP A 151 1.12 -0.26 -2.94
N ILE A 152 1.56 -1.03 -1.95
CA ILE A 152 2.21 -2.33 -2.11
C ILE A 152 1.54 -3.30 -1.14
N GLY A 153 1.12 -4.46 -1.66
CA GLY A 153 0.59 -5.57 -0.89
C GLY A 153 1.69 -6.46 -0.30
N PRO A 154 1.35 -7.38 0.61
CA PRO A 154 2.32 -8.25 1.28
C PRO A 154 2.99 -9.25 0.34
N ASP A 155 2.35 -9.55 -0.80
CA ASP A 155 2.85 -10.40 -1.89
C ASP A 155 3.82 -9.66 -2.83
N GLY A 156 4.16 -8.40 -2.53
CA GLY A 156 5.00 -7.55 -3.38
C GLY A 156 4.24 -6.93 -4.55
N LYS A 157 2.94 -7.21 -4.72
CA LYS A 157 2.15 -6.64 -5.80
C LYS A 157 1.82 -5.19 -5.55
N THR A 158 1.83 -4.43 -6.62
CA THR A 158 1.64 -2.98 -6.60
C THR A 158 0.22 -2.60 -6.97
N TYR A 159 -0.30 -1.56 -6.32
CA TYR A 159 -1.66 -1.05 -6.48
C TYR A 159 -1.60 0.44 -6.78
N ASP A 160 -2.31 0.88 -7.81
CA ASP A 160 -2.37 2.29 -8.23
C ASP A 160 -3.83 2.61 -8.59
N ALA A 161 -4.52 3.38 -7.73
CA ALA A 161 -5.96 3.56 -7.84
C ALA A 161 -6.33 4.65 -8.85
N VAL A 162 -7.52 4.51 -9.44
CA VAL A 162 -8.13 5.59 -10.22
C VAL A 162 -9.48 5.96 -9.61
N GLY A 163 -9.66 7.25 -9.34
CA GLY A 163 -10.87 7.79 -8.70
C GLY A 163 -10.73 7.92 -7.17
N PRO A 164 -11.84 8.16 -6.45
CA PRO A 164 -13.13 8.56 -7.01
C PRO A 164 -13.12 10.04 -7.39
N PHE A 165 -14.08 10.44 -8.23
CA PHE A 165 -14.42 11.84 -8.47
C PHE A 165 -15.94 11.99 -8.47
N ALA A 166 -16.45 13.22 -8.37
CA ALA A 166 -17.89 13.43 -8.25
C ALA A 166 -18.63 12.94 -9.51
N GLY A 167 -19.60 12.04 -9.35
CA GLY A 167 -20.33 11.39 -10.45
C GLY A 167 -21.06 12.36 -11.39
N LYS A 168 -21.38 13.59 -10.94
CA LYS A 168 -21.92 14.64 -11.82
C LYS A 168 -20.99 15.04 -12.98
N TYR A 169 -19.71 14.68 -12.92
CA TYR A 169 -18.73 14.93 -13.99
C TYR A 169 -18.43 13.70 -14.84
N PHE A 170 -19.09 12.56 -14.59
CA PHE A 170 -18.78 11.27 -15.19
C PHE A 170 -18.74 11.33 -16.72
N ASP A 171 -19.81 11.77 -17.37
CA ASP A 171 -19.88 11.77 -18.84
C ASP A 171 -18.82 12.68 -19.48
N ARG A 172 -18.49 13.81 -18.82
CA ARG A 172 -17.45 14.72 -19.30
C ARG A 172 -16.05 14.13 -19.14
N GLN A 173 -15.83 13.33 -18.10
CA GLN A 173 -14.53 12.75 -17.80
C GLN A 173 -14.36 11.33 -18.35
N TRP A 174 -15.40 10.73 -18.93
CA TRP A 174 -15.43 9.31 -19.25
C TRP A 174 -14.24 8.87 -20.11
N GLU A 175 -13.98 9.56 -21.21
CA GLU A 175 -12.86 9.23 -22.12
C GLU A 175 -11.49 9.38 -21.42
N ILE A 176 -11.31 10.44 -20.64
CA ILE A 176 -10.08 10.68 -19.87
C ILE A 176 -9.90 9.62 -18.79
N PHE A 177 -11.00 9.21 -18.14
CA PHE A 177 -11.01 8.21 -17.08
C PHE A 177 -10.64 6.83 -17.61
N GLN A 178 -11.17 6.44 -18.78
CA GLN A 178 -10.76 5.23 -19.48
C GLN A 178 -9.26 5.23 -19.78
N GLY A 179 -8.73 6.32 -20.33
CA GLY A 179 -7.30 6.47 -20.59
C GLY A 179 -6.45 6.32 -19.33
N ARG A 180 -6.86 6.94 -18.21
CA ARG A 180 -6.16 6.81 -16.92
C ARG A 180 -6.12 5.39 -16.40
N ILE A 181 -7.23 4.64 -16.50
CA ILE A 181 -7.28 3.24 -16.10
C ILE A 181 -6.23 2.43 -16.86
N VAL A 182 -6.19 2.58 -18.19
CA VAL A 182 -5.22 1.87 -19.05
C VAL A 182 -3.78 2.29 -18.73
N ASP A 183 -3.53 3.59 -18.53
CA ASP A 183 -2.20 4.09 -18.17
C ASP A 183 -1.69 3.49 -16.86
N HIS A 184 -2.54 3.30 -15.86
CA HIS A 184 -2.15 2.74 -14.56
C HIS A 184 -1.79 1.25 -14.66
N MET A 185 -2.35 0.52 -15.64
CA MET A 185 -1.97 -0.88 -15.87
C MET A 185 -0.51 -1.06 -16.31
N THR A 186 0.13 0.01 -16.81
CA THR A 186 1.56 0.01 -17.14
C THR A 186 2.46 0.25 -15.92
N LYS A 187 1.89 0.76 -14.83
CA LYS A 187 2.62 1.21 -13.63
C LYS A 187 2.46 0.27 -12.44
N ALA A 188 1.34 -0.45 -12.39
CA ALA A 188 0.99 -1.32 -11.28
C ALA A 188 0.50 -2.70 -11.73
N ASP A 189 0.65 -3.68 -10.84
CA ASP A 189 0.11 -5.02 -11.04
C ASP A 189 -1.43 -4.98 -11.04
N TRP A 190 -2.01 -4.20 -10.12
CA TRP A 190 -3.43 -4.08 -9.85
C TRP A 190 -3.91 -2.63 -9.95
N VAL A 191 -5.05 -2.42 -10.61
CA VAL A 191 -5.67 -1.10 -10.78
C VAL A 191 -7.09 -1.12 -10.19
N PRO A 192 -7.24 -0.77 -8.91
CA PRO A 192 -8.56 -0.57 -8.32
C PRO A 192 -9.19 0.72 -8.85
N VAL A 193 -10.46 0.63 -9.25
CA VAL A 193 -11.28 1.74 -9.73
C VAL A 193 -12.29 2.08 -8.65
N ASP A 194 -12.09 3.19 -7.94
CA ASP A 194 -13.01 3.60 -6.89
C ASP A 194 -14.25 4.26 -7.49
N VAL A 195 -15.38 3.56 -7.36
CA VAL A 195 -16.68 3.95 -7.93
C VAL A 195 -17.65 4.47 -6.89
N SER A 196 -17.20 4.73 -5.66
CA SER A 196 -18.05 5.10 -4.52
C SER A 196 -18.83 6.41 -4.64
N GLN A 197 -18.57 7.20 -5.67
CA GLN A 197 -19.28 8.46 -5.95
C GLN A 197 -20.10 8.39 -7.24
N PHE A 198 -20.27 7.20 -7.81
CA PHE A 198 -20.98 6.97 -9.05
C PHE A 198 -22.38 6.39 -8.80
N THR A 199 -23.30 6.66 -9.71
CA THR A 199 -24.63 6.02 -9.70
C THR A 199 -24.55 4.57 -10.18
N PRO A 200 -25.56 3.72 -9.92
CA PRO A 200 -25.57 2.34 -10.40
C PRO A 200 -25.37 2.22 -11.92
N GLU A 201 -25.91 3.14 -12.72
CA GLU A 201 -25.76 3.16 -14.17
C GLU A 201 -24.32 3.50 -14.59
N GLN A 202 -23.70 4.44 -13.88
CA GLN A 202 -22.30 4.80 -14.09
C GLN A 202 -21.37 3.64 -13.69
N ILE A 203 -21.65 2.97 -12.57
CA ILE A 203 -20.93 1.76 -12.15
C ILE A 203 -21.06 0.66 -13.20
N ALA A 204 -22.25 0.43 -13.75
CA ALA A 204 -22.46 -0.56 -14.81
C ALA A 204 -21.60 -0.25 -16.04
N ARG A 205 -21.51 1.03 -16.43
CA ARG A 205 -20.65 1.47 -17.54
C ARG A 205 -19.15 1.30 -17.25
N VAL A 206 -18.73 1.53 -16.00
CA VAL A 206 -17.35 1.21 -15.57
C VAL A 206 -17.09 -0.28 -15.70
N ARG A 207 -17.98 -1.13 -15.17
CA ARG A 207 -17.83 -2.60 -15.22
C ARG A 207 -17.77 -3.13 -16.65
N GLU A 208 -18.63 -2.63 -17.55
CA GLU A 208 -18.60 -2.99 -18.97
C GLU A 208 -17.23 -2.69 -19.59
N PHE A 209 -16.69 -1.50 -19.32
CA PHE A 209 -15.39 -1.10 -19.85
C PHE A 209 -14.22 -1.92 -19.28
N ILE A 210 -14.21 -2.17 -17.96
CA ILE A 210 -13.08 -2.88 -17.32
C ILE A 210 -13.16 -4.40 -17.45
N GLY A 211 -14.31 -4.96 -17.86
CA GLY A 211 -14.51 -6.41 -17.98
C GLY A 211 -13.40 -7.13 -18.76
N PRO A 212 -13.04 -6.66 -19.97
CA PRO A 212 -11.92 -7.22 -20.74
C PRO A 212 -10.53 -7.01 -20.11
N LEU A 213 -10.38 -6.09 -19.14
CA LEU A 213 -9.12 -5.77 -18.46
C LEU A 213 -8.95 -6.54 -17.13
N GLY A 214 -9.99 -7.26 -16.71
CA GLY A 214 -9.94 -8.17 -15.57
C GLY A 214 -8.94 -9.31 -15.77
N PRO A 215 -8.42 -9.92 -14.69
CA PRO A 215 -8.68 -9.62 -13.28
C PRO A 215 -7.85 -8.44 -12.74
N ARG A 216 -6.96 -7.85 -13.57
CA ARG A 216 -6.00 -6.82 -13.14
C ARG A 216 -6.64 -5.51 -12.75
N VAL A 217 -7.74 -5.15 -13.40
CA VAL A 217 -8.57 -3.99 -13.09
C VAL A 217 -9.86 -4.46 -12.43
N PHE A 218 -10.27 -3.82 -11.33
CA PHE A 218 -11.49 -4.17 -10.59
C PHE A 218 -12.10 -2.93 -9.92
N THR A 219 -13.41 -2.95 -9.66
CA THR A 219 -14.11 -1.87 -8.95
C THR A 219 -13.97 -2.03 -7.43
N VAL A 220 -14.02 -0.91 -6.71
CA VAL A 220 -14.13 -0.88 -5.24
C VAL A 220 -15.12 0.19 -4.80
N GLY A 221 -15.73 -0.01 -3.62
CA GLY A 221 -16.61 0.98 -3.00
C GLY A 221 -18.01 1.07 -3.60
N GLU A 222 -18.53 -0.05 -4.09
CA GLU A 222 -19.91 -0.18 -4.58
C GLU A 222 -20.96 -0.14 -3.45
#